data_AF-X1FTQ6-F1
#
_entry.id   AF-X1FTQ6-F1
#
_cell.length_a   1.000
_cell.length_b   1.000
_cell.length_c   1.000
_cell.angle_alpha   90.00
_cell.angle_beta   90.00
_cell.angle_gamma   90.00
#
_symmetry.space_group_name_H-M   'P 1'
#
loop_
_entity.id
_entity.type
_entity.pdbx_description
1 polymer ?
#
loop_
_entity_poly.entity_id
_entity_poly.type
_entity_poly.pdbx_seq_one_letter_code
_entity_poly.pdbx_strand_id
1 'polypeptide(L)'
;GYLVLTKQSKHVFAKINAQDLTWQESVDNAGRPVVRYDGVLELNDKREIVFTPETIGESSFGFGDDIGMAKISERGLTYIYDENVEDKKGDLFKAFDLVPFEDGRLVDDKGRTKMKANNFKQHLRWFLLKDNRGRDLTRWDGALGINTGKFELETITDLNSYSGIPGKIGIPTTSTLSVTDLKGNAQGQPISNSDLLDKQGNCVDINDTDIAKLFDYRGRIRYQADDYIRYKGQTALRQKQEYKDGHGLLEERHFGRGRKVISSMR
;
A
#
# COMPACT_ATOMS: atom_id res chain seq x y z
N GLY A 1 -19.67 -22.97 -17.39
CA GLY A 1 -18.44 -22.30 -17.83
C GLY A 1 -18.57 -20.83 -17.51
N TYR A 2 -17.60 -20.25 -16.82
CA TYR A 2 -17.60 -18.82 -16.49
C TYR A 2 -17.10 -18.03 -17.70
N LEU A 3 -17.75 -16.92 -18.04
CA LEU A 3 -17.31 -16.03 -19.10
C LEU A 3 -16.24 -15.12 -18.50
N VAL A 4 -14.98 -15.31 -18.90
CA VAL A 4 -13.87 -14.48 -18.42
C VAL A 4 -13.68 -13.32 -19.39
N LEU A 5 -13.84 -12.08 -18.91
CA LEU A 5 -13.55 -10.88 -19.68
C LEU A 5 -12.20 -10.33 -19.25
N THR A 6 -11.27 -10.20 -20.21
CA THR A 6 -9.96 -9.56 -19.97
C THR A 6 -10.09 -8.06 -20.16
N LYS A 7 -9.88 -7.30 -19.08
CA LYS A 7 -9.80 -5.83 -19.11
C LYS A 7 -8.34 -5.41 -19.01
N GLN A 8 -7.86 -4.64 -19.98
CA GLN A 8 -6.57 -3.95 -19.90
C GLN A 8 -6.81 -2.50 -19.49
N SER A 9 -6.13 -2.05 -18.44
CA SER A 9 -6.22 -0.67 -17.97
C SER A 9 -4.87 0.02 -18.15
N LYS A 10 -4.89 1.24 -18.71
CA LYS A 10 -3.72 2.10 -18.84
C LYS A 10 -3.86 3.30 -17.90
N HIS A 11 -2.82 3.61 -17.12
CA HIS A 11 -2.79 4.87 -16.39
C HIS A 11 -2.58 6.04 -17.36
N VAL A 12 -3.61 6.88 -17.55
CA VAL A 12 -3.66 7.94 -18.57
C VAL A 12 -2.67 9.09 -18.32
N PHE A 13 -2.05 9.19 -17.13
CA PHE A 13 -1.13 10.26 -16.77
C PHE A 13 0.37 9.97 -17.04
N ALA A 14 0.71 8.78 -17.50
CA ALA A 14 2.10 8.33 -17.73
C ALA A 14 2.60 8.67 -19.15
N LYS A 15 2.51 9.93 -19.59
CA LYS A 15 2.78 10.27 -21.00
C LYS A 15 4.26 10.33 -21.41
N ILE A 16 5.23 10.29 -20.49
CA ILE A 16 6.63 10.54 -20.85
C ILE A 16 7.60 9.75 -19.92
N ASN A 17 8.19 8.67 -20.44
CA ASN A 17 9.47 8.06 -20.03
C ASN A 17 9.60 7.16 -18.77
N ALA A 18 8.52 6.63 -18.17
CA ALA A 18 8.64 5.54 -17.19
C ALA A 18 8.12 4.24 -17.83
N GLN A 19 8.76 3.10 -17.56
CA GLN A 19 8.21 1.78 -17.90
C GLN A 19 6.79 1.71 -17.33
N ASP A 20 5.80 1.69 -18.23
CA ASP A 20 4.38 1.81 -17.87
C ASP A 20 3.97 0.55 -17.08
N LEU A 21 3.89 0.66 -15.75
CA LEU A 21 3.21 -0.36 -14.96
C LEU A 21 1.75 -0.41 -15.42
N THR A 22 1.41 -1.51 -16.06
CA THR A 22 0.08 -1.80 -16.58
C THR A 22 -0.41 -3.08 -15.97
N TRP A 23 -1.73 -3.27 -16.02
CA TRP A 23 -2.30 -4.52 -15.57
C TRP A 23 -3.39 -5.00 -16.49
N GLN A 24 -3.55 -6.32 -16.51
CA GLN A 24 -4.63 -7.02 -17.16
C GLN A 24 -5.40 -7.80 -16.11
N GLU A 25 -6.72 -7.63 -16.05
CA GLU A 25 -7.58 -8.32 -15.10
C GLU A 25 -8.55 -9.24 -15.83
N SER A 26 -8.68 -10.46 -15.33
CA SER A 26 -9.77 -11.38 -15.64
C SER A 26 -10.84 -11.21 -14.58
N VAL A 27 -12.04 -10.81 -15.01
CA VAL A 27 -13.19 -10.64 -14.11
C VAL A 27 -14.19 -11.79 -14.25
N ASP A 28 -14.87 -12.12 -13.16
CA ASP A 28 -16.01 -13.03 -13.18
C ASP A 28 -17.29 -12.35 -13.68
N ASN A 29 -18.39 -13.11 -13.74
CA ASN A 29 -19.70 -12.61 -14.18
C ASN A 29 -20.26 -11.48 -13.30
N ALA A 30 -19.73 -11.28 -12.09
CA ALA A 30 -20.10 -10.19 -11.19
C ALA A 30 -19.16 -8.97 -11.31
N GLY A 31 -18.24 -9.00 -12.29
CA GLY A 31 -17.25 -7.96 -12.54
C GLY A 31 -16.12 -7.94 -11.51
N ARG A 32 -15.96 -9.00 -10.72
CA ARG A 32 -14.93 -9.08 -9.67
C ARG A 32 -13.61 -9.57 -10.26
N PRO A 33 -12.46 -8.94 -9.96
CA PRO A 33 -11.17 -9.39 -10.45
C PRO A 33 -10.80 -10.72 -9.78
N VAL A 34 -10.75 -11.80 -10.57
CA VAL A 34 -10.36 -13.14 -10.09
C VAL A 34 -8.87 -13.36 -10.28
N VAL A 35 -8.34 -12.93 -11.43
CA VAL A 35 -6.91 -12.97 -11.75
C VAL A 35 -6.47 -11.61 -12.26
N ARG A 36 -5.32 -11.14 -11.81
CA ARG A 36 -4.70 -9.88 -12.20
C ARG A 36 -3.25 -10.15 -12.59
N TYR A 37 -2.86 -9.71 -13.77
CA TYR A 37 -1.48 -9.68 -14.20
C TYR A 37 -0.99 -8.25 -14.04
N ASP A 38 0.02 -8.02 -13.22
CA ASP A 38 0.76 -6.75 -13.22
C ASP A 38 2.04 -6.94 -14.03
N GLY A 39 2.40 -5.95 -14.83
CA GLY A 39 3.58 -6.01 -15.69
C GLY A 39 3.84 -4.70 -16.42
N VAL A 40 4.68 -4.76 -17.44
CA VAL A 40 5.14 -3.59 -18.19
C VAL A 40 4.70 -3.64 -19.64
N LEU A 41 4.49 -2.47 -20.24
CA LEU A 41 4.37 -2.35 -21.69
C LEU A 41 5.75 -2.12 -22.30
N GLU A 42 6.15 -3.00 -23.19
CA GLU A 42 7.46 -2.97 -23.86
C GLU A 42 7.28 -2.97 -25.38
N LEU A 43 8.23 -2.37 -26.09
CA LEU A 43 8.30 -2.49 -27.55
C LEU A 43 9.04 -3.79 -27.88
N ASN A 44 8.39 -4.69 -28.60
CA ASN A 44 9.07 -5.88 -29.12
C ASN A 44 10.00 -5.53 -30.30
N ASP A 45 10.74 -6.51 -30.82
CA ASP A 45 11.65 -6.34 -31.96
C ASP A 45 10.98 -5.81 -33.24
N LYS A 46 9.65 -5.95 -33.33
CA LYS A 46 8.82 -5.44 -34.44
C LYS A 46 8.27 -4.03 -34.18
N ARG A 47 8.66 -3.39 -33.06
CA ARG A 47 8.15 -2.10 -32.58
C ARG A 47 6.65 -2.10 -32.27
N GLU A 48 6.11 -3.24 -31.88
CA GLU A 48 4.75 -3.36 -31.39
C GLU A 48 4.76 -3.25 -29.86
N ILE A 49 3.76 -2.59 -29.28
CA ILE A 49 3.60 -2.52 -27.83
C ILE A 49 3.03 -3.84 -27.35
N VAL A 50 3.79 -4.56 -26.53
CA VAL A 50 3.44 -5.85 -25.94
C VAL A 50 3.39 -5.71 -24.42
N PHE A 51 2.47 -6.44 -23.78
CA PHE A 51 2.40 -6.54 -22.33
C PHE A 51 3.26 -7.72 -21.85
N THR A 52 4.28 -7.43 -21.04
CA THR A 52 5.14 -8.41 -20.39
C THR A 52 4.72 -8.53 -18.92
N PRO A 53 4.03 -9.62 -18.51
CA PRO A 53 3.62 -9.81 -17.12
C PRO A 53 4.82 -10.08 -16.21
N GLU A 54 4.83 -9.47 -15.03
CA GLU A 54 5.85 -9.67 -14.00
C GLU A 54 5.30 -10.43 -12.78
N THR A 55 4.02 -10.26 -12.48
CA THR A 55 3.35 -10.96 -11.37
C THR A 55 1.93 -11.38 -11.73
N ILE A 56 1.45 -12.43 -11.05
CA ILE A 56 0.07 -12.92 -11.14
C ILE A 56 -0.56 -12.83 -9.76
N GLY A 57 -1.58 -11.98 -9.62
CA GLY A 57 -2.47 -11.90 -8.48
C GLY A 57 -3.73 -12.76 -8.67
N GLU A 58 -4.11 -13.51 -7.66
CA GLU A 58 -5.38 -14.22 -7.58
C GLU A 58 -6.17 -13.76 -6.36
N SER A 59 -7.48 -13.62 -6.52
CA SER A 59 -8.39 -13.26 -5.45
C SER A 59 -9.47 -14.30 -5.29
N SER A 60 -9.63 -14.80 -4.06
CA SER A 60 -10.75 -15.66 -3.68
C SER A 60 -11.76 -14.86 -2.86
N PHE A 61 -13.00 -14.87 -3.33
CA PHE A 61 -14.15 -14.29 -2.63
C PHE A 61 -14.89 -15.47 -1.99
N GLY A 62 -15.17 -15.39 -0.68
CA GLY A 62 -15.85 -16.48 0.03
C GLY A 62 -17.25 -16.77 -0.50
N PHE A 63 -17.83 -17.87 -0.03
CA PHE A 63 -19.11 -18.42 -0.48
C PHE A 63 -20.36 -17.60 -0.10
N GLY A 64 -20.22 -16.38 0.41
CA GLY A 64 -21.35 -15.54 0.80
C GLY A 64 -21.03 -14.07 0.65
N ASP A 65 -21.55 -13.49 -0.44
CA ASP A 65 -21.77 -12.06 -0.68
C ASP A 65 -20.57 -11.10 -0.63
N ASP A 66 -20.71 -10.02 -1.40
CA ASP A 66 -19.75 -8.93 -1.50
C ASP A 66 -19.41 -8.37 -0.10
N ILE A 67 -18.15 -8.57 0.34
CA ILE A 67 -17.67 -8.07 1.63
C ILE A 67 -17.43 -6.56 1.52
N GLY A 68 -18.35 -5.77 2.08
CA GLY A 68 -18.30 -4.30 2.09
C GLY A 68 -18.54 -3.66 0.72
N MET A 69 -18.54 -2.32 0.66
CA MET A 69 -18.85 -1.60 -0.60
C MET A 69 -17.77 -1.76 -1.68
N ALA A 70 -16.55 -2.13 -1.30
CA ALA A 70 -15.42 -2.30 -2.22
C ALA A 70 -15.26 -3.72 -2.78
N LYS A 71 -16.19 -4.65 -2.49
CA LYS A 71 -16.13 -6.06 -2.90
C LYS A 71 -14.76 -6.69 -2.58
N ILE A 72 -14.45 -6.79 -1.30
CA ILE A 72 -13.11 -7.20 -0.82
C ILE A 72 -12.99 -8.73 -0.91
N SER A 73 -11.86 -9.23 -1.44
CA SER A 73 -11.56 -10.65 -1.44
C SER A 73 -11.16 -11.13 -0.04
N GLU A 74 -11.58 -12.33 0.34
CA GLU A 74 -11.21 -12.94 1.62
C GLU A 74 -9.72 -13.28 1.67
N ARG A 75 -9.17 -13.63 0.51
CA ARG A 75 -7.76 -13.93 0.35
C ARG A 75 -7.27 -13.50 -1.02
N GLY A 76 -6.06 -12.95 -1.04
CA GLY A 76 -5.34 -12.56 -2.23
C GLY A 76 -3.96 -13.21 -2.24
N LEU A 77 -3.57 -13.86 -3.32
CA LEU A 77 -2.24 -14.43 -3.51
C LEU A 77 -1.57 -13.74 -4.68
N THR A 78 -0.28 -13.45 -4.58
CA THR A 78 0.49 -12.86 -5.68
C THR A 78 1.75 -13.68 -5.89
N TYR A 79 1.96 -14.14 -7.10
CA TYR A 79 3.08 -14.95 -7.55
C TYR A 79 3.98 -14.14 -8.47
N ILE A 80 5.26 -14.47 -8.51
CA ILE A 80 6.15 -14.05 -9.60
C ILE A 80 5.67 -14.78 -10.87
N TYR A 81 5.50 -14.05 -11.97
CA TYR A 81 5.13 -14.65 -13.24
C TYR A 81 6.29 -15.49 -13.77
N ASP A 82 6.02 -16.73 -14.18
CA ASP A 82 6.99 -17.61 -14.82
C ASP A 82 6.36 -18.26 -16.06
N GLU A 83 6.87 -17.93 -17.25
CA GLU A 83 6.32 -18.47 -18.51
C GLU A 83 6.57 -19.97 -18.70
N ASN A 84 7.49 -20.56 -17.94
CA ASN A 84 7.95 -21.94 -18.11
C ASN A 84 7.14 -22.96 -17.30
N VAL A 85 6.22 -22.51 -16.45
CA VAL A 85 5.35 -23.38 -15.63
C VAL A 85 3.92 -23.35 -16.14
N GLU A 86 3.21 -24.48 -15.99
CA GLU A 86 1.90 -24.72 -16.63
C GLU A 86 0.84 -23.66 -16.26
N ASP A 87 0.75 -23.28 -15.00
CA ASP A 87 -0.19 -22.27 -14.50
C ASP A 87 0.40 -20.85 -14.48
N LYS A 88 1.63 -20.71 -14.96
CA LYS A 88 2.44 -19.49 -15.01
C LYS A 88 2.79 -18.87 -13.65
N LYS A 89 2.59 -19.62 -12.55
CA LYS A 89 2.86 -19.16 -11.18
C LYS A 89 4.19 -19.71 -10.69
N GLY A 90 5.20 -18.84 -10.67
CA GLY A 90 6.46 -19.11 -9.99
C GLY A 90 6.32 -18.97 -8.47
N ASP A 91 7.33 -18.37 -7.82
CA ASP A 91 7.35 -18.24 -6.37
C ASP A 91 6.22 -17.35 -5.84
N LEU A 92 5.63 -17.75 -4.71
CA LEU A 92 4.68 -16.93 -3.97
C LEU A 92 5.39 -15.69 -3.43
N PHE A 93 5.03 -14.53 -3.95
CA PHE A 93 5.62 -13.25 -3.60
C PHE A 93 4.90 -12.59 -2.42
N LYS A 94 3.57 -12.51 -2.49
CA LYS A 94 2.72 -11.87 -1.46
C LYS A 94 1.46 -12.67 -1.20
N ALA A 95 0.94 -12.58 0.02
CA ALA A 95 -0.39 -13.10 0.36
C ALA A 95 -1.11 -12.14 1.30
N PHE A 96 -2.41 -11.99 1.10
CA PHE A 96 -3.32 -11.21 1.93
C PHE A 96 -4.45 -12.12 2.39
N ASP A 97 -4.80 -12.04 3.67
CA ASP A 97 -5.96 -12.73 4.23
C ASP A 97 -6.80 -11.71 5.02
N LEU A 98 -8.13 -11.80 4.94
CA LEU A 98 -8.99 -11.14 5.90
C LEU A 98 -8.82 -11.78 7.28
N VAL A 99 -8.88 -10.94 8.31
CA VAL A 99 -8.75 -11.32 9.70
C VAL A 99 -10.05 -10.97 10.40
N PRO A 100 -10.69 -11.91 11.11
CA PRO A 100 -11.90 -11.61 11.85
C PRO A 100 -11.63 -10.59 12.96
N PHE A 101 -12.62 -9.75 13.24
CA PHE A 101 -12.70 -8.95 14.45
C PHE A 101 -12.90 -9.85 15.68
N GLU A 102 -12.83 -9.27 16.89
CA GLU A 102 -12.94 -10.02 18.14
C GLU A 102 -14.28 -10.76 18.29
N ASP A 103 -15.33 -10.25 17.64
CA ASP A 103 -16.67 -10.84 17.59
C ASP A 103 -16.82 -11.90 16.47
N GLY A 104 -15.74 -12.24 15.77
CA GLY A 104 -15.73 -13.24 14.69
C GLY A 104 -16.14 -12.72 13.31
N ARG A 105 -16.64 -11.49 13.20
CA ARG A 105 -17.06 -10.92 11.90
C ARG A 105 -15.84 -10.53 11.06
N LEU A 106 -15.94 -10.62 9.73
CA LEU A 106 -14.91 -10.11 8.81
C LEU A 106 -15.05 -8.61 8.52
N VAL A 107 -16.24 -8.05 8.77
CA VAL A 107 -16.59 -6.64 8.59
C VAL A 107 -17.27 -6.15 9.85
N ASP A 108 -16.85 -4.99 10.37
CA ASP A 108 -17.52 -4.38 11.52
C ASP A 108 -18.74 -3.53 11.12
N ASP A 109 -19.43 -2.96 12.12
CA ASP A 109 -20.63 -2.14 11.91
C ASP A 109 -20.39 -0.86 11.11
N LYS A 110 -19.13 -0.46 10.91
CA LYS A 110 -18.72 0.70 10.10
C LYS A 110 -18.29 0.30 8.68
N GLY A 111 -18.40 -0.98 8.33
CA GLY A 111 -17.95 -1.51 7.04
C GLY A 111 -16.43 -1.64 6.94
N ARG A 112 -15.69 -1.58 8.07
CA ARG A 112 -14.22 -1.70 8.09
C ARG A 112 -13.81 -3.17 8.02
N THR A 113 -12.64 -3.44 7.46
CA THR A 113 -12.06 -4.79 7.35
C THR A 113 -10.65 -4.82 7.93
N LYS A 114 -10.32 -5.90 8.62
CA LYS A 114 -8.94 -6.19 9.02
C LYS A 114 -8.32 -7.16 8.03
N MET A 115 -7.09 -6.88 7.61
CA MET A 115 -6.32 -7.72 6.71
C MET A 115 -4.97 -8.03 7.34
N LYS A 116 -4.42 -9.18 6.98
CA LYS A 116 -3.04 -9.57 7.24
C LYS A 116 -2.36 -9.77 5.91
N ALA A 117 -1.25 -9.08 5.70
CA ALA A 117 -0.44 -9.13 4.50
C ALA A 117 0.91 -9.77 4.81
N ASN A 118 1.38 -10.62 3.91
CA ASN A 118 2.67 -11.30 3.97
C ASN A 118 3.43 -10.94 2.70
N ASN A 119 4.69 -10.55 2.86
CA ASN A 119 5.66 -10.48 1.77
C ASN A 119 6.73 -11.53 2.03
N PHE A 120 6.64 -12.64 1.31
CA PHE A 120 7.52 -13.79 1.52
C PHE A 120 8.96 -13.50 1.07
N LYS A 121 9.13 -12.67 0.04
CA LYS A 121 10.45 -12.27 -0.46
C LYS A 121 11.23 -11.39 0.53
N GLN A 122 10.53 -10.52 1.26
CA GLN A 122 11.16 -9.62 2.23
C GLN A 122 11.08 -10.14 3.67
N HIS A 123 10.42 -11.29 3.89
CA HIS A 123 10.10 -11.81 5.23
C HIS A 123 9.37 -10.81 6.13
N LEU A 124 8.53 -9.96 5.53
CA LEU A 124 7.74 -8.95 6.23
C LEU A 124 6.29 -9.39 6.34
N ARG A 125 5.66 -9.04 7.45
CA ARG A 125 4.21 -9.18 7.64
C ARG A 125 3.66 -7.87 8.20
N TRP A 126 2.44 -7.53 7.83
CA TRP A 126 1.76 -6.39 8.42
C TRP A 126 0.25 -6.64 8.48
N PHE A 127 -0.42 -5.95 9.39
CA PHE A 127 -1.87 -5.91 9.46
C PHE A 127 -2.36 -4.56 8.95
N LEU A 128 -3.51 -4.55 8.29
CA LEU A 128 -4.16 -3.35 7.79
C LEU A 128 -5.58 -3.30 8.34
N LEU A 129 -6.00 -2.13 8.81
CA LEU A 129 -7.41 -1.80 8.97
C LEU A 129 -7.80 -0.94 7.79
N LYS A 130 -8.71 -1.43 6.96
CA LYS A 130 -9.28 -0.68 5.85
C LYS A 130 -10.69 -0.23 6.17
N ASP A 131 -11.09 0.89 5.60
CA ASP A 131 -12.49 1.32 5.66
C ASP A 131 -13.37 0.65 4.59
N ASN A 132 -14.65 1.02 4.56
CA ASN A 132 -15.62 0.47 3.61
C ASN A 132 -15.36 0.84 2.14
N ARG A 133 -14.36 1.68 1.86
CA ARG A 133 -13.89 2.06 0.53
C ARG A 133 -12.52 1.45 0.18
N GLY A 134 -11.97 0.61 1.06
CA GLY A 134 -10.67 -0.04 0.87
C GLY A 134 -9.45 0.81 1.22
N ARG A 135 -9.63 1.97 1.87
CA ARG A 135 -8.54 2.90 2.27
C ARG A 135 -7.88 2.44 3.56
N ASP A 136 -6.55 2.47 3.64
CA ASP A 136 -5.76 1.92 4.77
C ASP A 136 -5.73 2.82 6.02
N LEU A 137 -6.78 2.82 6.84
CA LEU A 137 -6.86 3.63 8.07
C LEU A 137 -5.68 3.43 9.04
N THR A 138 -5.22 2.19 9.18
CA THR A 138 -4.13 1.86 10.12
C THR A 138 -3.34 0.69 9.59
N ARG A 139 -2.02 0.73 9.76
CA ARG A 139 -1.11 -0.37 9.46
C ARG A 139 -0.29 -0.71 10.70
N TRP A 140 -0.19 -1.99 11.02
CA TRP A 140 0.69 -2.51 12.05
C TRP A 140 1.77 -3.38 11.41
N ASP A 141 3.02 -2.99 11.54
CA ASP A 141 4.15 -3.76 11.01
C ASP A 141 4.65 -4.79 12.04
N GLY A 142 5.19 -5.90 11.54
CA GLY A 142 5.83 -6.90 12.38
C GLY A 142 6.65 -7.92 11.60
N ALA A 143 7.26 -8.83 12.34
CA ALA A 143 8.08 -9.88 11.78
C ALA A 143 7.32 -11.20 11.74
N LEU A 144 7.72 -12.05 10.79
CA LEU A 144 7.39 -13.46 10.83
C LEU A 144 8.38 -14.15 11.76
N GLY A 145 7.92 -14.67 12.90
CA GLY A 145 8.77 -15.42 13.81
C GLY A 145 9.36 -16.64 13.10
N ILE A 146 10.68 -16.63 12.87
CA ILE A 146 11.40 -17.62 12.03
C ILE A 146 11.16 -19.06 12.49
N ASN A 147 11.00 -19.26 13.81
CA ASN A 147 10.82 -20.60 14.40
C ASN A 147 9.35 -20.97 14.65
N THR A 148 8.44 -20.00 14.67
CA THR A 148 7.05 -20.20 15.08
C THR A 148 6.07 -20.07 13.92
N GLY A 149 6.46 -19.42 12.83
CA GLY A 149 5.58 -19.01 11.73
C GLY A 149 4.49 -18.00 12.16
N LYS A 150 4.50 -17.59 13.43
CA LYS A 150 3.53 -16.65 14.00
C LYS A 150 3.94 -15.23 13.66
N PHE A 151 2.94 -14.37 13.53
CA PHE A 151 3.20 -12.95 13.47
C PHE A 151 3.61 -12.47 14.85
N GLU A 152 4.77 -11.84 14.93
CA GLU A 152 5.20 -11.13 16.10
C GLU A 152 5.08 -9.65 15.74
N LEU A 153 4.08 -8.98 16.32
CA LEU A 153 3.83 -7.56 16.12
C LEU A 153 5.07 -6.79 16.59
N GLU A 154 5.85 -6.23 15.66
CA GLU A 154 7.00 -5.40 16.00
C GLU A 154 6.55 -3.96 16.19
N THR A 155 5.69 -3.72 17.18
CA THR A 155 5.42 -2.46 17.89
C THR A 155 5.31 -1.14 17.11
N ILE A 156 5.32 -1.09 15.78
CA ILE A 156 5.26 0.14 14.99
C ILE A 156 3.94 0.17 14.24
N THR A 157 3.19 1.25 14.47
CA THR A 157 1.91 1.49 13.81
C THR A 157 1.99 2.77 13.00
N ASP A 158 1.53 2.68 11.76
CA ASP A 158 1.29 3.83 10.89
C ASP A 158 -0.21 4.15 10.90
N LEU A 159 -0.53 5.36 11.36
CA LEU A 159 -1.88 5.91 11.42
C LEU A 159 -2.06 6.88 10.27
N ASN A 160 -2.98 6.55 9.38
CA ASN A 160 -3.18 7.32 8.17
C ASN A 160 -4.46 8.14 8.27
N SER A 161 -4.36 9.44 7.98
CA SER A 161 -5.54 10.25 7.70
C SER A 161 -5.78 10.28 6.19
N TYR A 162 -7.00 9.93 5.78
CA TYR A 162 -7.44 10.11 4.41
C TYR A 162 -8.54 11.14 4.36
N SER A 163 -8.26 12.25 3.70
CA SER A 163 -9.26 12.97 2.95
C SER A 163 -9.11 12.46 1.50
N GLY A 164 -10.19 11.96 0.89
CA GLY A 164 -10.08 11.00 -0.24
C GLY A 164 -9.63 11.62 -1.56
N ILE A 165 -8.76 10.92 -2.29
CA ILE A 165 -8.51 11.15 -3.74
C ILE A 165 -9.43 10.21 -4.53
N PRO A 166 -10.33 10.72 -5.38
CA PRO A 166 -11.12 9.87 -6.27
C PRO A 166 -10.21 8.98 -7.14
N GLY A 167 -10.40 7.66 -7.06
CA GLY A 167 -9.71 6.68 -7.92
C GLY A 167 -8.28 6.31 -7.55
N LYS A 168 -7.72 6.83 -6.44
CA LYS A 168 -6.40 6.43 -5.94
C LYS A 168 -6.49 5.99 -4.48
N ILE A 169 -6.48 4.67 -4.27
CA ILE A 169 -6.48 4.02 -2.96
C ILE A 169 -5.03 3.91 -2.47
N GLY A 170 -4.78 4.13 -1.17
CA GLY A 170 -3.48 3.88 -0.54
C GLY A 170 -2.55 5.09 -0.42
N ILE A 171 -2.94 6.28 -0.90
CA ILE A 171 -2.18 7.53 -0.72
C ILE A 171 -2.86 8.37 0.38
N PRO A 172 -2.32 8.39 1.62
CA PRO A 172 -2.87 9.24 2.67
C PRO A 172 -2.51 10.71 2.49
N THR A 173 -3.35 11.61 2.99
CA THR A 173 -3.04 13.05 3.04
C THR A 173 -2.05 13.37 4.15
N THR A 174 -2.17 12.66 5.28
CA THR A 174 -1.19 12.69 6.36
C THR A 174 -0.99 11.27 6.91
N SER A 175 0.21 10.99 7.40
CA SER A 175 0.57 9.71 8.02
C SER A 175 1.41 9.97 9.28
N THR A 176 1.05 9.30 10.36
CA THR A 176 1.71 9.39 11.66
C THR A 176 2.23 8.00 12.07
N LEU A 177 3.54 7.90 12.19
CA LEU A 177 4.23 6.68 12.64
C LEU A 177 4.50 6.74 14.13
N SER A 178 4.05 5.74 14.89
CA SER A 178 4.24 5.67 16.35
C SER A 178 4.69 4.29 16.81
N VAL A 179 5.46 4.26 17.91
CA VAL A 179 5.61 3.02 18.69
C VAL A 179 4.29 2.74 19.38
N THR A 180 3.91 1.47 19.49
CA THR A 180 2.66 1.00 20.06
C THR A 180 2.91 -0.13 21.04
N ASP A 181 1.99 -0.28 21.99
CA ASP A 181 1.94 -1.45 22.86
C ASP A 181 1.40 -2.68 22.11
N LEU A 182 1.37 -3.83 22.78
CA LEU A 182 0.84 -5.09 22.21
C LEU A 182 -0.66 -5.03 21.86
N LYS A 183 -1.38 -3.99 22.32
CA LYS A 183 -2.79 -3.74 22.00
C LYS A 183 -2.94 -2.77 20.82
N GLY A 184 -1.83 -2.27 20.26
CA GLY A 184 -1.83 -1.31 19.16
C GLY A 184 -2.04 0.15 19.60
N ASN A 185 -1.97 0.46 20.90
CA ASN A 185 -2.10 1.83 21.39
C ASN A 185 -0.77 2.58 21.25
N ALA A 186 -0.79 3.77 20.65
CA ALA A 186 0.38 4.65 20.53
C ALA A 186 1.02 4.97 21.89
N GLN A 187 2.34 4.87 21.96
CA GLN A 187 3.15 5.08 23.16
C GLN A 187 4.05 6.29 22.98
N GLY A 188 3.82 7.31 23.80
CA GLY A 188 4.58 8.56 23.78
C GLY A 188 4.39 9.37 22.49
N GLN A 189 5.36 10.24 22.18
CA GLN A 189 5.34 11.06 20.97
C GLN A 189 5.58 10.21 19.71
N PRO A 190 4.91 10.50 18.57
CA PRO A 190 5.19 9.87 17.28
C PRO A 190 6.66 9.91 16.90
N ILE A 191 7.09 8.88 16.17
CA ILE A 191 8.44 8.79 15.59
C ILE A 191 8.51 9.59 14.30
N SER A 192 7.41 9.69 13.57
CA SER A 192 7.34 10.45 12.32
C SER A 192 5.93 11.00 12.11
N ASN A 193 5.83 12.23 11.61
CA ASN A 193 4.60 12.77 11.03
C ASN A 193 4.92 13.18 9.60
N SER A 194 4.01 12.91 8.66
CA SER A 194 4.22 13.22 7.26
C SER A 194 2.96 13.79 6.61
N ASP A 195 3.17 14.74 5.71
CA ASP A 195 2.14 15.42 4.94
C ASP A 195 2.41 15.22 3.44
N LEU A 196 1.36 14.94 2.69
CA LEU A 196 1.41 14.87 1.23
C LEU A 196 1.57 16.29 0.65
N LEU A 197 2.54 16.42 -0.26
CA LEU A 197 2.81 17.66 -0.97
C LEU A 197 2.43 17.55 -2.46
N ASP A 198 1.98 18.65 -3.04
CA ASP A 198 1.86 18.78 -4.48
C ASP A 198 3.25 18.87 -5.14
N LYS A 199 3.31 18.84 -6.48
CA LYS A 199 4.55 18.95 -7.25
C LYS A 199 5.25 20.30 -7.05
N GLN A 200 4.52 21.33 -6.63
CA GLN A 200 5.05 22.64 -6.26
C GLN A 200 5.61 22.68 -4.82
N GLY A 201 5.32 21.68 -3.99
CA GLY A 201 5.77 21.58 -2.61
C GLY A 201 4.80 22.15 -1.57
N ASN A 202 3.56 22.46 -1.95
CA ASN A 202 2.53 22.89 -1.00
C ASN A 202 1.83 21.68 -0.38
N CYS A 203 1.41 21.79 0.89
CA CYS A 203 0.56 20.77 1.50
C CYS A 203 -0.74 20.64 0.71
N VAL A 204 -1.11 19.40 0.43
CA VAL A 204 -2.28 19.09 -0.38
C VAL A 204 -3.54 19.23 0.46
N ASP A 205 -4.40 20.17 0.11
CA ASP A 205 -5.82 20.06 0.44
C ASP A 205 -6.50 19.23 -0.64
N ILE A 206 -6.78 17.98 -0.31
CA ILE A 206 -7.33 17.01 -1.26
C ILE A 206 -8.74 17.36 -1.74
N ASN A 207 -9.45 18.26 -1.04
CA ASN A 207 -10.77 18.70 -1.45
C ASN A 207 -10.70 19.72 -2.60
N ASP A 208 -9.52 20.30 -2.84
CA ASP A 208 -9.28 21.36 -3.83
C ASP A 208 -8.13 21.04 -4.80
N THR A 209 -7.40 19.95 -4.56
CA THR A 209 -6.21 19.61 -5.36
C THR A 209 -6.55 18.71 -6.54
N ASP A 210 -6.28 19.20 -7.76
CA ASP A 210 -6.25 18.39 -8.98
C ASP A 210 -5.19 17.28 -8.85
N ILE A 211 -5.59 16.03 -9.11
CA ILE A 211 -4.74 14.85 -9.06
C ILE A 211 -3.48 14.98 -9.91
N ALA A 212 -3.54 15.70 -11.04
CA ALA A 212 -2.40 15.95 -11.91
C ALA A 212 -1.33 16.87 -11.28
N LYS A 213 -1.64 17.50 -10.14
CA LYS A 213 -0.68 18.27 -9.34
C LYS A 213 0.04 17.42 -8.30
N LEU A 214 -0.46 16.23 -7.96
CA LEU A 214 0.18 15.36 -6.96
C LEU A 214 1.45 14.69 -7.49
N PHE A 215 1.45 14.38 -8.79
CA PHE A 215 2.54 13.67 -9.42
C PHE A 215 3.55 14.63 -10.03
N ASP A 216 4.83 14.39 -9.77
CA ASP A 216 5.91 15.03 -10.49
C ASP A 216 6.02 14.49 -11.93
N TYR A 217 6.95 15.04 -12.72
CA TYR A 217 7.13 14.63 -14.11
C TYR A 217 7.60 13.17 -14.27
N ARG A 218 8.03 12.51 -13.18
CA ARG A 218 8.41 11.08 -13.15
C ARG A 218 7.27 10.19 -12.66
N GLY A 219 6.09 10.74 -12.38
CA GLY A 219 4.96 9.98 -11.83
C GLY A 219 5.09 9.69 -10.32
N ARG A 220 5.93 10.44 -9.60
CA ARG A 220 6.17 10.26 -8.16
C ARG A 220 5.34 11.22 -7.34
N ILE A 221 4.92 10.79 -6.17
CA ILE A 221 4.29 11.65 -5.15
C ILE A 221 5.31 12.08 -4.11
N ARG A 222 5.13 13.28 -3.56
CA ARG A 222 6.06 13.89 -2.61
C ARG A 222 5.42 13.94 -1.21
N TYR A 223 6.18 13.54 -0.20
CA TYR A 223 5.84 13.75 1.20
C TYR A 223 6.91 14.57 1.88
N GLN A 224 6.51 15.43 2.80
CA GLN A 224 7.41 16.01 3.78
C GLN A 224 7.12 15.40 5.14
N ALA A 225 8.17 15.06 5.88
CA ALA A 225 8.04 14.39 7.16
C ALA A 225 8.98 14.96 8.22
N ASP A 226 8.48 14.98 9.45
CA ASP A 226 9.18 15.36 10.66
C ASP A 226 9.43 14.10 11.50
N ASP A 227 10.69 13.64 11.51
CA ASP A 227 11.13 12.49 12.32
C ASP A 227 11.60 12.95 13.70
N TYR A 228 11.07 12.33 14.75
CA TYR A 228 11.51 12.52 16.13
C TYR A 228 12.46 11.40 16.53
N ILE A 229 13.76 11.69 16.49
CA ILE A 229 14.82 10.74 16.82
C ILE A 229 15.14 10.84 18.30
N ARG A 230 15.02 9.74 19.03
CA ARG A 230 15.44 9.67 20.44
C ARG A 230 16.81 9.01 20.55
N TYR A 231 17.76 9.71 21.16
CA TYR A 231 19.10 9.19 21.42
C TYR A 231 19.58 9.65 22.80
N LYS A 232 19.90 8.69 23.68
CA LYS A 232 20.39 8.94 25.05
C LYS A 232 19.51 9.93 25.85
N GLY A 233 18.19 9.74 25.79
CA GLY A 233 17.22 10.59 26.50
C GLY A 233 17.01 11.99 25.88
N GLN A 234 17.68 12.32 24.78
CA GLN A 234 17.42 13.54 24.01
C GLN A 234 16.55 13.20 22.80
N THR A 235 15.57 14.06 22.52
CA THR A 235 14.82 14.03 21.26
C THR A 235 15.46 15.01 20.28
N ALA A 236 15.55 14.65 19.01
CA ALA A 236 15.97 15.54 17.94
C ALA A 236 14.94 15.51 16.81
N LEU A 237 14.65 16.68 16.24
CA LEU A 237 13.77 16.78 15.08
C LEU A 237 14.62 16.73 13.81
N ARG A 238 14.32 15.77 12.95
CA ARG A 238 14.91 15.65 11.62
C ARG A 238 13.81 15.76 10.58
N GLN A 239 13.86 16.83 9.81
CA GLN A 239 12.97 16.98 8.66
C GLN A 239 13.52 16.16 7.50
N LYS A 240 12.66 15.44 6.80
CA LYS A 240 12.99 14.70 5.58
C LYS A 240 11.91 14.94 4.53
N GLN A 241 12.26 14.65 3.30
CA GLN A 241 11.35 14.63 2.18
C GLN A 241 11.45 13.27 1.51
N GLU A 242 10.32 12.65 1.23
CA GLU A 242 10.24 11.35 0.60
C GLU A 242 9.53 11.48 -0.75
N TYR A 243 10.05 10.78 -1.75
CA TYR A 243 9.37 10.57 -3.01
C TYR A 243 8.98 9.11 -3.09
N LYS A 244 7.70 8.88 -3.36
CA LYS A 244 7.12 7.55 -3.50
C LYS A 244 6.57 7.38 -4.91
N ASP A 245 6.53 6.15 -5.39
CA ASP A 245 5.91 5.82 -6.67
C ASP A 245 4.38 5.98 -6.61
N GLY A 246 3.70 5.70 -7.72
CA GLY A 246 2.24 5.72 -7.80
C GLY A 246 1.51 4.69 -6.92
N HIS A 247 2.24 3.78 -6.28
CA HIS A 247 1.77 2.76 -5.35
C HIS A 247 2.06 3.12 -3.89
N GLY A 248 2.75 4.24 -3.62
CA GLY A 248 3.17 4.64 -2.29
C GLY A 248 4.42 3.92 -1.77
N LEU A 249 5.16 3.23 -2.64
CA LEU A 249 6.46 2.65 -2.28
C LEU A 249 7.56 3.71 -2.35
N LEU A 250 8.49 3.69 -1.39
CA LEU A 250 9.57 4.67 -1.32
C LEU A 250 10.57 4.49 -2.47
N GLU A 251 10.79 5.54 -3.25
CA GLU A 251 11.83 5.60 -4.29
C GLU A 251 13.05 6.42 -3.86
N GLU A 252 12.83 7.58 -3.23
CA GLU A 252 13.90 8.52 -2.90
C GLU A 252 13.63 9.19 -1.55
N ARG A 253 14.70 9.46 -0.79
CA ARG A 253 14.62 10.15 0.50
C ARG A 253 15.71 11.20 0.63
N HIS A 254 15.30 12.43 0.91
CA HIS A 254 16.19 13.56 1.18
C HIS A 254 16.09 13.95 2.64
N PHE A 255 17.22 14.25 3.27
CA PHE A 255 17.25 14.73 4.65
C PHE A 255 17.54 16.23 4.66
N GLY A 256 16.67 16.99 5.32
CA GLY A 256 16.93 18.39 5.61
C GLY A 256 18.04 18.53 6.67
N ARG A 257 18.54 19.75 6.85
CA ARG A 257 19.45 20.04 7.98
C ARG A 257 18.70 19.80 9.28
N GLY A 258 19.10 18.78 10.04
CA GLY A 258 18.49 18.47 11.34
C GLY A 258 18.61 19.66 12.30
N ARG A 259 17.53 19.97 13.02
CA ARG A 259 17.55 20.94 14.11
C ARG A 259 17.52 20.17 15.43
N LYS A 260 18.52 20.42 16.28
CA LYS A 260 18.53 19.85 17.64
C LYS A 260 17.43 20.52 18.45
N VAL A 261 16.38 19.79 18.79
CA VAL A 261 15.32 20.26 19.71
C VAL A 261 15.66 19.75 21.09
N ILE A 262 16.32 20.57 21.92
CA ILE A 262 16.63 20.16 23.30
C ILE A 262 15.35 20.28 24.14
N SER A 263 14.56 19.22 24.20
CA SER A 263 13.54 19.07 25.24
C SER A 263 14.06 18.13 26.32
N SER A 264 14.39 18.64 27.50
CA SER A 264 14.55 17.80 28.68
C SER A 264 13.16 17.33 29.12
N MET A 265 12.83 16.06 28.92
CA MET A 265 11.74 15.46 29.69
C MET A 265 12.21 15.38 31.15
N ARG A 266 11.54 16.11 32.04
CA ARG A 266 11.58 15.86 33.48
C ARG A 266 10.66 14.68 33.80
#